data_AF-A0A8J6ZPD6-F1
#
_entry.id   AF-A0A8J6ZPD6-F1
#
_cell.length_a   1.000
_cell.length_b   1.000
_cell.length_c   1.000
_cell.angle_alpha   90.00
_cell.angle_beta   90.00
_cell.angle_gamma   90.00
#
_symmetry.space_group_name_H-M   'P 1'
#
loop_
_entity.id
_entity.type
_entity.pdbx_description
1 polymer ?
#
loop_
_entity_poly.entity_id
_entity_poly.type
_entity_poly.pdbx_seq_one_letter_code
_entity_poly.pdbx_strand_id
1 'polypeptide(L)'
;MDSSQQLPDDFIQLCQSVTAKRPKAVIDHILQYGFITTEELKERYGYNHPPRAARDVREHGIPLETFRVIGTDGRRIAAYRFGDVSKARFSRLSGRTGLSKQIKDELIRRYGCKCFIYLEKVDERELQIDHRVPFEVDGEPELEPGSFMLLCGSANRAKSWSCEHCENWTSIKDKSICLSCYWAYPENYTHVALRQIRRIDLMWEGKDTEIYERLKQQAISLEKEIPEFIKEIIEREMRQNGDR
;
A
#
# COMPACT_ATOMS: atom_id res chain seq x y z
N MET A 1 8.30 18.05 35.22
CA MET A 1 8.27 19.32 34.46
C MET A 1 7.05 19.25 33.59
N ASP A 2 6.18 20.22 33.85
CA ASP A 2 4.81 20.37 33.39
C ASP A 2 4.76 20.63 31.88
N SER A 3 3.95 19.88 31.16
CA SER A 3 3.48 20.25 29.83
C SER A 3 2.25 19.42 29.51
N SER A 4 1.14 19.80 30.13
CA SER A 4 -0.15 19.71 29.45
C SER A 4 -0.06 20.58 28.19
N GLN A 5 0.63 20.08 27.16
CA GLN A 5 0.53 20.63 25.82
C GLN A 5 -0.94 20.52 25.45
N GLN A 6 -1.67 21.62 25.60
CA GLN A 6 -3.02 21.73 25.08
C GLN A 6 -2.91 21.40 23.60
N LEU A 7 -3.50 20.27 23.23
CA LEU A 7 -3.61 19.87 21.85
C LEU A 7 -4.38 20.98 21.11
N PRO A 8 -3.93 21.39 19.91
CA PRO A 8 -4.64 22.40 19.13
C PRO A 8 -6.11 22.01 18.94
N ASP A 9 -7.02 22.97 19.00
CA ASP A 9 -8.46 22.71 18.88
C ASP A 9 -8.82 21.97 17.59
N ASP A 10 -8.18 22.35 16.48
CA ASP A 10 -8.36 21.68 15.19
C ASP A 10 -7.95 20.20 15.26
N PHE A 11 -6.89 19.87 16.01
CA PHE A 11 -6.42 18.49 16.16
C PHE A 11 -7.38 17.66 17.03
N ILE A 12 -7.96 18.28 18.06
CA ILE A 12 -9.01 17.66 18.86
C ILE A 12 -10.24 17.38 17.98
N GLN A 13 -10.65 18.33 17.13
CA GLN A 13 -11.74 18.12 16.18
C GLN A 13 -11.45 16.99 15.20
N LEU A 14 -10.22 16.90 14.67
CA LEU A 14 -9.80 15.77 13.82
C LEU A 14 -9.95 14.44 14.55
N CYS A 15 -9.48 14.36 15.81
CA CYS A 15 -9.63 13.16 16.64
C CYS A 15 -11.09 12.78 16.86
N GLN A 16 -11.96 13.77 17.13
CA GLN A 16 -13.39 13.58 17.34
C GLN A 16 -14.15 13.20 16.06
N SER A 17 -13.62 13.54 14.88
CA SER A 17 -14.22 13.17 13.59
C SER A 17 -14.14 11.67 13.28
N VAL A 18 -13.27 10.92 13.95
CA VAL A 18 -13.08 9.48 13.72
C VAL A 18 -14.22 8.67 14.35
N THR A 19 -15.05 8.05 13.50
CA THR A 19 -16.22 7.26 13.94
C THR A 19 -15.98 5.75 13.97
N ALA A 20 -14.95 5.26 13.28
CA ALA A 20 -14.64 3.83 13.23
C ALA A 20 -14.28 3.31 14.63
N LYS A 21 -14.98 2.26 15.10
CA LYS A 21 -14.95 1.79 16.50
C LYS A 21 -13.55 1.58 17.07
N ARG A 22 -12.67 0.91 16.32
CA ARG A 22 -11.32 0.56 16.77
C ARG A 22 -10.39 1.77 16.89
N PRO A 23 -10.14 2.57 15.83
CA PRO A 23 -9.31 3.76 15.97
C PRO A 23 -9.90 4.77 16.95
N LYS A 24 -11.23 4.93 17.01
CA LYS A 24 -11.90 5.79 17.99
C LYS A 24 -11.55 5.40 19.44
N ALA A 25 -11.64 4.11 19.78
CA ALA A 25 -11.32 3.64 21.12
C ALA A 25 -9.85 3.93 21.52
N VAL A 26 -8.92 3.82 20.57
CA VAL A 26 -7.51 4.16 20.78
C VAL A 26 -7.35 5.67 21.00
N ILE A 27 -7.96 6.49 20.15
CA ILE A 27 -7.90 7.96 20.21
C ILE A 27 -8.47 8.47 21.54
N ASP A 28 -9.68 8.02 21.90
CA ASP A 28 -10.35 8.42 23.13
C ASP A 28 -9.48 8.09 24.36
N HIS A 29 -8.86 6.91 24.36
CA HIS A 29 -7.99 6.48 25.44
C HIS A 29 -6.76 7.38 25.55
N ILE A 30 -6.10 7.69 24.43
CA ILE A 30 -4.92 8.57 24.43
C ILE A 30 -5.31 10.00 24.85
N LEU A 31 -6.48 10.52 24.43
CA LEU A 31 -6.99 11.81 24.89
C LEU A 31 -7.23 11.84 26.40
N GLN A 32 -7.71 10.74 26.97
CA GLN A 32 -8.03 10.66 28.40
C GLN A 32 -6.80 10.40 29.29
N TYR A 33 -5.89 9.53 28.85
CA TYR A 33 -4.81 8.99 29.69
C TYR A 33 -3.39 9.35 29.19
N GLY A 34 -3.28 10.02 28.05
CA GLY A 34 -2.02 10.48 27.45
C GLY A 34 -1.30 9.45 26.57
N PHE A 35 -1.52 8.16 26.81
CA PHE A 35 -1.01 7.06 25.98
C PHE A 35 -1.87 5.80 26.17
N ILE A 36 -1.69 4.82 25.31
CA ILE A 36 -2.30 3.48 25.42
C ILE A 36 -1.27 2.39 25.16
N THR A 37 -1.25 1.35 25.98
CA THR A 37 -0.32 0.22 25.87
C THR A 37 -0.86 -0.91 24.98
N THR A 38 0.04 -1.77 24.49
CA THR A 38 -0.37 -2.99 23.79
C THR A 38 -1.17 -3.94 24.70
N GLU A 39 -0.93 -3.87 26.01
CA GLU A 39 -1.66 -4.65 27.02
C GLU A 39 -3.10 -4.14 27.16
N GLU A 40 -3.31 -2.83 27.33
CA GLU A 40 -4.67 -2.25 27.40
C GLU A 40 -5.47 -2.48 26.12
N LEU A 41 -4.83 -2.35 24.95
CA LEU A 41 -5.46 -2.65 23.67
C LEU A 41 -6.02 -4.08 23.63
N LYS A 42 -5.28 -5.04 24.20
CA LYS A 42 -5.67 -6.45 24.24
C LYS A 42 -6.68 -6.74 25.34
N GLU A 43 -6.37 -6.40 26.58
CA GLU A 43 -7.14 -6.82 27.76
C GLU A 43 -8.39 -5.95 28.00
N ARG A 44 -8.29 -4.62 27.80
CA ARG A 44 -9.42 -3.70 28.01
C ARG A 44 -10.34 -3.59 26.80
N TYR A 45 -9.77 -3.61 25.59
CA TYR A 45 -10.52 -3.37 24.35
C TYR A 45 -10.71 -4.61 23.47
N GLY A 46 -10.08 -5.74 23.80
CA GLY A 46 -10.22 -7.00 23.05
C GLY A 46 -9.52 -7.00 21.69
N TYR A 47 -8.59 -6.07 21.43
CA TYR A 47 -7.87 -5.99 20.16
C TYR A 47 -6.63 -6.87 20.16
N ASN A 48 -6.82 -8.14 19.78
CA ASN A 48 -5.75 -9.16 19.71
C ASN A 48 -4.56 -8.83 18.79
N HIS A 49 -4.68 -7.78 17.95
CA HIS A 49 -3.58 -7.29 17.12
C HIS A 49 -3.29 -5.79 17.39
N PRO A 50 -2.69 -5.44 18.54
CA PRO A 50 -2.47 -4.04 18.95
C PRO A 50 -1.78 -3.15 17.90
N PRO A 51 -0.76 -3.62 17.14
CA PRO A 51 -0.15 -2.80 16.09
C PRO A 51 -1.12 -2.38 14.98
N ARG A 52 -2.16 -3.18 14.70
CA ARG A 52 -3.18 -2.85 13.70
C ARG A 52 -4.13 -1.79 14.22
N ALA A 53 -4.49 -1.83 15.51
CA ALA A 53 -5.30 -0.79 16.12
C ALA A 53 -4.59 0.58 16.08
N ALA A 54 -3.29 0.61 16.34
CA ALA A 54 -2.48 1.82 16.18
C ALA A 54 -2.32 2.25 14.71
N ARG A 55 -2.23 1.30 13.76
CA ARG A 55 -2.20 1.60 12.32
C ARG A 55 -3.50 2.24 11.84
N ASP A 56 -4.66 1.75 12.27
CA ASP A 56 -5.97 2.32 11.92
C ASP A 56 -6.04 3.81 12.31
N VAL A 57 -5.46 4.22 13.45
CA VAL A 57 -5.41 5.64 13.85
C VAL A 57 -4.54 6.48 12.90
N ARG A 58 -3.37 5.96 12.50
CA ARG A 58 -2.49 6.64 11.54
C ARG A 58 -3.12 6.74 10.14
N GLU A 59 -3.89 5.73 9.75
CA GLU A 59 -4.70 5.74 8.52
C GLU A 59 -5.80 6.83 8.57
N HIS A 60 -6.17 7.32 9.75
CA HIS A 60 -7.01 8.50 9.95
C HIS A 60 -6.21 9.82 10.08
N GLY A 61 -4.96 9.87 9.61
CA GLY A 61 -4.17 11.11 9.56
C GLY A 61 -3.68 11.60 10.93
N ILE A 62 -3.91 10.83 11.99
CA ILE A 62 -3.54 11.15 13.36
C ILE A 62 -2.17 10.52 13.67
N PRO A 63 -1.12 11.32 13.91
CA PRO A 63 0.23 10.81 14.12
C PRO A 63 0.33 10.16 15.50
N LEU A 64 0.89 8.96 15.55
CA LEU A 64 1.21 8.25 16.79
C LEU A 64 2.71 7.95 16.89
N GLU A 65 3.30 8.32 18.03
CA GLU A 65 4.64 7.90 18.44
C GLU A 65 4.55 6.56 19.17
N THR A 66 5.50 5.65 18.89
CA THR A 66 5.62 4.38 19.62
C THR A 66 6.80 4.46 20.58
N PHE A 67 6.57 4.16 21.85
CA PHE A 67 7.61 4.10 22.88
C PHE A 67 7.45 2.82 23.73
N ARG A 68 8.36 2.57 24.68
CA ARG A 68 8.29 1.39 25.55
C ARG A 68 8.00 1.76 26.99
N VAL A 69 7.15 0.97 27.64
CA VAL A 69 6.83 1.04 29.07
C VAL A 69 6.99 -0.34 29.72
N ILE A 70 7.01 -0.40 31.04
CA ILE A 70 7.00 -1.66 31.79
C ILE A 70 5.54 -2.10 31.93
N GLY A 71 5.20 -3.29 31.42
CA GLY A 71 3.89 -3.91 31.54
C GLY A 71 3.67 -4.51 32.92
N THR A 72 2.45 -5.01 33.19
CA THR A 72 2.11 -5.58 34.51
C THR A 72 2.94 -6.82 34.86
N ASP A 73 3.43 -7.54 33.86
CA ASP A 73 4.31 -8.71 33.98
C ASP A 73 5.80 -8.36 34.16
N GLY A 74 6.14 -7.07 34.26
CA GLY A 74 7.51 -6.57 34.38
C GLY A 74 8.30 -6.52 33.07
N ARG A 75 7.72 -6.93 31.93
CA ARG A 75 8.39 -6.88 30.62
C ARG A 75 8.22 -5.50 29.96
N ARG A 76 9.16 -5.15 29.09
CA ARG A 76 9.04 -3.94 28.27
C ARG A 76 8.07 -4.18 27.11
N ILE A 77 6.93 -3.49 27.14
CA ILE A 77 5.89 -3.54 26.11
C ILE A 77 5.82 -2.23 25.33
N ALA A 78 5.19 -2.25 24.15
CA ALA A 78 4.99 -1.03 23.37
C ALA A 78 3.79 -0.22 23.91
N ALA A 79 3.90 1.09 23.79
CA ALA A 79 2.86 2.05 24.07
C ALA A 79 2.80 3.10 22.96
N TYR A 80 1.62 3.68 22.77
CA TYR A 80 1.34 4.66 21.73
C TYR A 80 0.81 5.95 22.36
N ARG A 81 1.35 7.09 21.96
CA ARG A 81 0.84 8.43 22.30
C ARG A 81 0.75 9.28 21.04
N PHE A 82 0.07 10.42 21.10
CA PHE A 82 0.11 11.36 19.98
C PHE A 82 1.56 11.77 19.68
N GLY A 83 1.92 11.69 18.40
CA GLY A 83 3.18 12.19 17.92
C GLY A 83 3.14 13.70 17.72
N ASP A 84 4.07 14.20 16.92
CA ASP A 84 4.10 15.60 16.52
C ASP A 84 2.81 16.00 15.78
N VAL A 85 1.96 16.78 16.45
CA VAL A 85 0.65 17.23 15.96
C VAL A 85 0.77 18.18 14.77
N SER A 86 1.93 18.82 14.54
CA SER A 86 2.15 19.61 13.33
C SER A 86 2.19 18.74 12.06
N LYS A 87 2.43 17.44 12.23
CA LYS A 87 2.33 16.42 11.18
C LYS A 87 0.93 15.82 11.07
N ALA A 88 -0.01 16.25 11.91
CA ALA A 88 -1.40 15.86 11.75
C ALA A 88 -1.89 16.39 10.40
N ARG A 89 -2.31 15.46 9.55
CA ARG A 89 -2.85 15.82 8.25
C ARG A 89 -4.32 16.14 8.47
N PHE A 90 -4.66 17.43 8.44
CA PHE A 90 -6.03 17.94 8.39
C PHE A 90 -6.66 17.66 7.02
N SER A 91 -6.62 16.42 6.57
CA SER A 91 -7.37 15.99 5.39
C SER A 91 -8.74 15.51 5.85
N ARG A 92 -9.78 15.89 5.09
CA ARG A 92 -11.15 15.41 5.22
C ARG A 92 -11.19 13.90 5.01
N LEU A 93 -10.83 13.14 6.03
CA LEU A 93 -10.76 11.69 5.99
C LEU A 93 -12.15 11.10 6.17
N SER A 94 -12.92 11.16 5.08
CA SER A 94 -14.00 10.23 4.87
C SER A 94 -13.37 8.85 4.63
N GLY A 95 -13.15 8.09 5.71
CA GLY A 95 -12.72 6.71 5.61
C GLY A 95 -13.79 5.87 4.90
N ARG A 96 -13.40 4.98 3.98
CA ARG A 96 -14.27 3.96 3.33
C ARG A 96 -15.72 4.41 3.05
N THR A 97 -15.90 5.59 2.46
CA THR A 97 -17.22 6.11 2.09
C THR A 97 -17.48 5.94 0.58
N GLY A 98 -18.69 6.24 0.11
CA GLY A 98 -19.10 6.11 -1.29
C GLY A 98 -18.18 6.77 -2.34
N LEU A 99 -17.28 7.67 -1.92
CA LEU A 99 -16.24 8.24 -2.78
C LEU A 99 -15.22 7.20 -3.28
N SER A 100 -14.81 6.24 -2.44
CA SER A 100 -13.94 5.14 -2.89
C SER A 100 -14.65 4.27 -3.93
N LYS A 101 -15.98 4.13 -3.81
CA LYS A 101 -16.79 3.44 -4.81
C LYS A 101 -16.83 4.22 -6.12
N GLN A 102 -17.08 5.53 -6.09
CA GLN A 102 -17.08 6.37 -7.29
C GLN A 102 -15.74 6.35 -8.03
N ILE A 103 -14.62 6.41 -7.30
CA ILE A 103 -13.28 6.30 -7.88
C ILE A 103 -13.07 4.92 -8.52
N LYS A 104 -13.47 3.84 -7.82
CA LYS A 104 -13.39 2.48 -8.37
C LYS A 104 -14.21 2.33 -9.65
N ASP A 105 -15.46 2.79 -9.64
CA ASP A 105 -16.37 2.71 -10.78
C ASP A 105 -15.81 3.51 -11.97
N GLU A 106 -15.25 4.69 -11.72
CA GLU A 106 -14.61 5.52 -12.75
C GLU A 106 -13.34 4.88 -13.32
N LEU A 107 -12.50 4.26 -12.48
CA LEU A 107 -11.34 3.50 -12.95
C LEU A 107 -11.76 2.31 -13.81
N ILE A 108 -12.79 1.57 -13.40
CA ILE A 108 -13.32 0.45 -14.18
C ILE A 108 -13.89 0.94 -15.52
N ARG A 109 -14.61 2.06 -15.52
CA ARG A 109 -15.14 2.67 -16.74
C ARG A 109 -14.02 3.07 -17.72
N ARG A 110 -12.89 3.57 -17.21
CA ARG A 110 -11.74 4.00 -18.04
C ARG A 110 -10.89 2.83 -18.55
N TYR A 111 -10.62 1.84 -17.71
CA TYR A 111 -9.58 0.83 -17.95
C TYR A 111 -10.12 -0.60 -18.04
N GLY A 112 -11.41 -0.80 -17.78
CA GLY A 112 -12.03 -2.11 -17.62
C GLY A 112 -11.68 -2.76 -16.28
N CYS A 113 -12.27 -3.93 -16.04
CA CYS A 113 -11.95 -4.76 -14.87
C CYS A 113 -10.61 -5.47 -15.07
N LYS A 114 -9.52 -4.74 -14.88
CA LYS A 114 -8.15 -5.21 -15.13
C LYS A 114 -7.24 -4.87 -13.94
N CYS A 115 -6.39 -5.82 -13.53
CA CYS A 115 -5.34 -5.55 -12.55
C CYS A 115 -4.21 -4.77 -13.21
N PHE A 116 -3.79 -3.64 -12.63
CA PHE A 116 -2.77 -2.78 -13.25
C PHE A 116 -1.35 -3.37 -13.20
N ILE A 117 -1.09 -4.33 -12.31
CA ILE A 117 0.22 -4.98 -12.18
C ILE A 117 0.34 -6.19 -13.10
N TYR A 118 -0.62 -7.10 -13.05
CA TYR A 118 -0.59 -8.32 -13.89
C TYR A 118 -1.15 -8.09 -15.28
N LEU A 119 -1.82 -6.96 -15.50
CA LEU A 119 -2.41 -6.57 -16.76
C LEU A 119 -3.51 -7.50 -17.31
N GLU A 120 -4.03 -8.39 -16.45
CA GLU A 120 -5.10 -9.33 -16.80
C GLU A 120 -6.47 -8.86 -16.36
N LYS A 121 -7.50 -9.39 -17.05
CA LYS A 121 -8.89 -9.21 -16.63
C LYS A 121 -9.12 -9.93 -15.31
N VAL A 122 -9.86 -9.28 -14.42
CA VAL A 122 -10.19 -9.80 -13.09
C VAL A 122 -11.66 -9.49 -12.83
N ASP A 123 -12.36 -10.36 -12.09
CA ASP A 123 -13.73 -10.06 -11.68
C ASP A 123 -13.76 -8.74 -10.88
N GLU A 124 -14.75 -7.89 -11.16
CA GLU A 124 -14.90 -6.60 -10.48
C GLU A 124 -14.89 -6.73 -8.95
N ARG A 125 -15.44 -7.83 -8.41
CA ARG A 125 -15.53 -8.10 -6.97
C ARG A 125 -14.16 -8.39 -6.35
N GLU A 126 -13.22 -8.89 -7.14
CA GLU A 126 -11.86 -9.18 -6.71
C GLU A 126 -10.92 -7.98 -6.85
N LEU A 127 -11.36 -6.95 -7.58
CA LEU A 127 -10.62 -5.70 -7.71
C LEU A 127 -10.78 -4.81 -6.46
N GLN A 128 -9.65 -4.30 -6.03
CA GLN A 128 -9.49 -3.32 -4.97
C GLN A 128 -8.93 -2.04 -5.57
N ILE A 129 -9.19 -0.91 -4.92
CA ILE A 129 -8.48 0.33 -5.22
C ILE A 129 -7.34 0.51 -4.22
N ASP A 130 -6.22 1.00 -4.69
CA ASP A 130 -5.10 1.44 -3.87
C ASP A 130 -4.51 2.71 -4.45
N HIS A 131 -3.75 3.44 -3.63
CA HIS A 131 -3.01 4.61 -4.09
C HIS A 131 -1.85 4.19 -5.01
N ARG A 132 -1.60 4.94 -6.09
CA ARG A 132 -0.40 4.74 -6.91
C ARG A 132 0.86 5.01 -6.10
N VAL A 133 0.93 6.19 -5.50
CA VAL A 133 2.01 6.54 -4.56
C VAL A 133 1.53 6.29 -3.13
N PRO A 134 2.33 5.62 -2.28
CA PRO A 134 1.93 5.38 -0.91
C PRO A 134 1.65 6.64 -0.09
N PHE A 135 0.68 6.54 0.82
CA PHE A 135 0.31 7.61 1.74
C PHE A 135 1.51 8.07 2.59
N GLU A 136 2.33 7.11 3.01
CA GLU A 136 3.53 7.31 3.81
C GLU A 136 4.61 8.11 3.08
N VAL A 137 4.55 8.23 1.75
CA VAL A 137 5.46 9.03 0.93
C VAL A 137 4.82 10.37 0.57
N ASP A 138 3.62 10.37 0.00
CA ASP A 138 3.09 11.55 -0.70
C ASP A 138 2.00 12.32 0.06
N GLY A 139 1.29 11.71 1.00
CA GLY A 139 0.07 12.37 1.47
C GLY A 139 -1.19 11.54 1.32
N GLU A 140 -2.28 12.15 1.77
CA GLU A 140 -3.56 11.91 1.10
C GLU A 140 -3.45 12.58 -0.27
N PRO A 141 -3.57 11.84 -1.38
CA PRO A 141 -3.53 12.45 -2.69
C PRO A 141 -4.85 13.20 -2.97
N GLU A 142 -4.85 14.02 -4.02
CA GLU A 142 -6.09 14.54 -4.57
C GLU A 142 -6.99 13.37 -4.99
N LEU A 143 -8.30 13.55 -4.79
CA LEU A 143 -9.35 12.56 -5.06
C LEU A 143 -9.64 12.45 -6.56
N GLU A 144 -8.59 12.34 -7.36
CA GLU A 144 -8.62 12.17 -8.79
C GLU A 144 -8.32 10.72 -9.16
N PRO A 145 -9.02 10.12 -10.15
CA PRO A 145 -8.78 8.74 -10.55
C PRO A 145 -7.32 8.42 -10.87
N GLY A 146 -6.54 9.40 -11.38
CA GLY A 146 -5.13 9.22 -11.70
C GLY A 146 -4.24 8.90 -10.49
N SER A 147 -4.64 9.31 -9.27
CA SER A 147 -3.92 9.02 -8.03
C SER A 147 -4.08 7.58 -7.54
N PHE A 148 -5.01 6.83 -8.13
CA PHE A 148 -5.40 5.48 -7.72
C PHE A 148 -5.19 4.46 -8.83
N MET A 149 -5.20 3.19 -8.46
CA MET A 149 -5.07 2.07 -9.38
C MET A 149 -5.91 0.88 -8.96
N LEU A 150 -6.37 0.10 -9.95
CA LEU A 150 -7.09 -1.16 -9.74
C LEU A 150 -6.10 -2.31 -9.54
N LEU A 151 -6.26 -3.06 -8.46
CA LEU A 151 -5.39 -4.19 -8.11
C LEU A 151 -6.24 -5.39 -7.67
N CYS A 152 -5.86 -6.60 -8.10
CA CYS A 152 -6.33 -7.80 -7.42
C CYS A 152 -5.59 -7.95 -6.07
N GLY A 153 -6.14 -8.76 -5.16
CA GLY A 153 -5.62 -8.88 -3.80
C GLY A 153 -4.15 -9.34 -3.71
N SER A 154 -3.69 -10.20 -4.62
CA SER A 154 -2.29 -10.64 -4.69
C SER A 154 -1.35 -9.52 -5.13
N ALA A 155 -1.72 -8.75 -6.16
CA ALA A 155 -0.95 -7.59 -6.61
C ALA A 155 -0.89 -6.49 -5.54
N ASN A 156 -2.01 -6.22 -4.86
CA ASN A 156 -2.05 -5.26 -3.76
C ASN A 156 -1.11 -5.67 -2.62
N ARG A 157 -1.15 -6.94 -2.20
CA ARG A 157 -0.23 -7.46 -1.18
C ARG A 157 1.23 -7.35 -1.60
N ALA A 158 1.55 -7.69 -2.85
CA ALA A 158 2.91 -7.61 -3.37
C ALA A 158 3.43 -6.15 -3.40
N LYS A 159 2.59 -5.21 -3.84
CA LYS A 159 2.86 -3.77 -3.77
C LYS A 159 3.10 -3.32 -2.34
N SER A 160 2.19 -3.61 -1.40
CA SER A 160 2.33 -3.22 0.00
C SER A 160 3.62 -3.75 0.60
N TRP A 161 3.92 -5.04 0.41
CA TRP A 161 5.15 -5.64 0.93
C TRP A 161 6.40 -4.98 0.37
N SER A 162 6.47 -4.79 -0.96
CA SER A 162 7.64 -4.17 -1.58
C SER A 162 7.81 -2.71 -1.18
N CYS A 163 6.71 -1.97 -1.01
CA CYS A 163 6.73 -0.58 -0.60
C CYS A 163 7.15 -0.43 0.86
N GLU A 164 6.59 -1.23 1.78
CA GLU A 164 6.93 -1.18 3.22
C GLU A 164 8.42 -1.48 3.50
N HIS A 165 9.10 -2.19 2.59
CA HIS A 165 10.53 -2.50 2.67
C HIS A 165 11.42 -1.62 1.75
N CYS A 166 10.84 -0.65 1.04
CA CYS A 166 11.59 0.24 0.16
C CYS A 166 12.26 1.36 0.96
N GLU A 167 13.50 1.72 0.63
CA GLU A 167 14.21 2.84 1.25
C GLU A 167 13.47 4.17 1.08
N ASN A 168 12.80 4.38 -0.06
CA ASN A 168 11.99 5.58 -0.25
C ASN A 168 10.80 5.66 0.71
N TRP A 169 10.26 4.52 1.10
CA TRP A 169 9.23 4.46 2.11
C TRP A 169 9.78 4.65 3.51
N THR A 170 10.93 4.08 3.86
CA THR A 170 11.41 4.10 5.24
C THR A 170 12.12 5.39 5.62
N SER A 171 12.86 6.01 4.69
CA SER A 171 13.72 7.17 4.97
C SER A 171 13.55 8.34 4.00
N ILE A 172 13.66 8.12 2.69
CA ILE A 172 13.84 9.23 1.72
C ILE A 172 12.58 10.08 1.55
N LYS A 173 11.40 9.46 1.45
CA LYS A 173 10.09 10.11 1.30
C LYS A 173 9.97 11.04 0.09
N ASP A 174 10.64 10.72 -1.02
CA ASP A 174 10.57 11.49 -2.27
C ASP A 174 9.50 10.90 -3.21
N LYS A 175 8.45 11.67 -3.47
CA LYS A 175 7.37 11.31 -4.41
C LYS A 175 7.91 10.98 -5.80
N SER A 176 8.92 11.71 -6.30
CA SER A 176 9.43 11.57 -7.66
C SER A 176 9.98 10.16 -7.94
N ILE A 177 10.58 9.53 -6.93
CA ILE A 177 11.03 8.13 -6.98
C ILE A 177 9.84 7.19 -7.17
N CYS A 178 8.71 7.44 -6.52
CA CYS A 178 7.52 6.62 -6.74
C CYS A 178 6.92 6.83 -8.13
N LEU A 179 6.98 8.05 -8.70
CA LEU A 179 6.44 8.33 -10.03
C LEU A 179 7.15 7.53 -11.15
N SER A 180 8.38 7.07 -10.93
CA SER A 180 9.11 6.19 -11.84
C SER A 180 9.19 4.72 -11.38
N CYS A 181 8.41 4.33 -10.37
CA CYS A 181 8.43 2.99 -9.79
C CYS A 181 7.37 2.08 -10.42
N TYR A 182 7.72 0.81 -10.67
CA TYR A 182 6.82 -0.23 -11.18
C TYR A 182 5.53 -0.35 -10.37
N TRP A 183 5.61 -0.24 -9.06
CA TRP A 183 4.44 -0.42 -8.18
C TRP A 183 3.44 0.73 -8.25
N ALA A 184 3.82 1.88 -8.78
CA ALA A 184 2.95 3.04 -8.93
C ALA A 184 2.52 3.26 -10.40
N TYR A 185 3.46 3.07 -11.34
CA TYR A 185 3.27 3.29 -12.77
C TYR A 185 3.91 2.15 -13.57
N PRO A 186 3.35 0.93 -13.53
CA PRO A 186 3.86 -0.24 -14.25
C PRO A 186 3.94 -0.04 -15.77
N GLU A 187 3.20 0.92 -16.31
CA GLU A 187 3.21 1.34 -17.71
C GLU A 187 4.44 2.16 -18.12
N ASN A 188 5.11 2.84 -17.17
CA ASN A 188 6.20 3.78 -17.46
C ASN A 188 7.21 3.88 -16.31
N TYR A 189 7.78 2.74 -15.90
CA TYR A 189 8.70 2.70 -14.78
C TYR A 189 10.15 2.48 -15.21
N THR A 190 11.07 2.95 -14.36
CA THR A 190 12.52 2.81 -14.54
C THR A 190 13.19 2.02 -13.42
N HIS A 191 12.42 1.58 -12.41
CA HIS A 191 12.92 0.71 -11.35
C HIS A 191 11.78 0.00 -10.63
N VAL A 192 12.13 -1.04 -9.87
CA VAL A 192 11.23 -1.70 -8.91
C VAL A 192 11.79 -1.43 -7.52
N ALA A 193 11.14 -0.56 -6.75
CA ALA A 193 11.55 -0.20 -5.39
C ALA A 193 13.06 0.15 -5.29
N LEU A 194 13.50 1.16 -6.07
CA LEU A 194 14.89 1.62 -6.21
C LEU A 194 15.89 0.62 -6.83
N ARG A 195 15.47 -0.59 -7.20
CA ARG A 195 16.32 -1.56 -7.89
C ARG A 195 16.17 -1.45 -9.41
N GLN A 196 17.30 -1.52 -10.12
CA GLN A 196 17.35 -1.55 -11.58
C GLN A 196 16.80 -2.88 -12.13
N ILE A 197 15.47 -3.00 -12.14
CA ILE A 197 14.73 -4.16 -12.58
C ILE A 197 13.75 -3.72 -13.67
N ARG A 198 13.66 -4.51 -14.74
CA ARG A 198 12.54 -4.50 -15.68
C ARG A 198 11.88 -5.87 -15.64
N ARG A 199 10.61 -5.87 -15.27
CA ARG A 199 9.73 -7.02 -15.15
C ARG A 199 8.64 -6.96 -16.21
N ILE A 200 8.37 -8.10 -16.81
CA ILE A 200 7.18 -8.35 -17.59
C ILE A 200 6.52 -9.57 -16.95
N ASP A 201 5.23 -9.46 -16.64
CA ASP A 201 4.40 -10.60 -16.28
C ASP A 201 3.66 -11.08 -17.52
N LEU A 202 3.78 -12.37 -17.82
CA LEU A 202 3.09 -13.01 -18.93
C LEU A 202 2.13 -14.05 -18.35
N MET A 203 0.86 -13.96 -18.72
CA MET A 203 -0.15 -14.95 -18.38
C MET A 203 -0.73 -15.51 -19.68
N TRP A 204 -0.82 -16.83 -19.75
CA TRP A 204 -1.54 -17.54 -20.81
C TRP A 204 -2.81 -18.12 -20.18
N GLU A 205 -3.97 -17.72 -20.67
CA GLU A 205 -5.27 -18.17 -20.16
C GLU A 205 -6.11 -18.76 -21.29
N GLY A 206 -6.95 -19.75 -20.96
CA GLY A 206 -7.88 -20.37 -21.91
C GLY A 206 -7.14 -20.97 -23.10
N LYS A 207 -7.51 -20.55 -24.31
CA LYS A 207 -6.91 -21.06 -25.56
C LYS A 207 -5.42 -20.72 -25.70
N ASP A 208 -4.95 -19.66 -25.06
CA ASP A 208 -3.55 -19.23 -25.20
C ASP A 208 -2.59 -20.16 -24.43
N THR A 209 -3.12 -21.01 -23.54
CA THR A 209 -2.33 -22.06 -22.86
C THR A 209 -1.68 -23.03 -23.84
N GLU A 210 -2.26 -23.25 -25.02
CA GLU A 210 -1.64 -24.08 -26.07
C GLU A 210 -0.33 -23.47 -26.59
N ILE A 211 -0.23 -22.13 -26.61
CA ILE A 211 1.02 -21.44 -26.97
C ILE A 211 2.08 -21.74 -25.91
N TYR A 212 1.71 -21.68 -24.63
CA TYR A 212 2.61 -21.98 -23.53
C TYR A 212 3.10 -23.43 -23.57
N GLU A 213 2.21 -24.39 -23.84
CA GLU A 213 2.62 -25.80 -23.97
C GLU A 213 3.60 -26.01 -25.14
N ARG A 214 3.39 -25.35 -26.28
CA ARG A 214 4.38 -25.37 -27.39
C ARG A 214 5.71 -24.75 -26.99
N LEU A 215 5.69 -23.60 -26.30
CA LEU A 215 6.88 -22.93 -25.79
C LEU A 215 7.66 -23.84 -24.83
N LYS A 216 6.96 -24.54 -23.95
CA LYS A 216 7.53 -25.50 -23.00
C LYS A 216 8.18 -26.68 -23.72
N GLN A 217 7.53 -27.28 -24.72
CA GLN A 217 8.11 -28.37 -25.50
C GLN A 217 9.39 -27.94 -26.23
N GLN A 218 9.40 -26.73 -26.80
CA GLN A 218 10.59 -26.16 -27.43
C GLN A 218 11.72 -25.93 -26.41
N ALA A 219 11.41 -25.34 -25.26
CA ALA A 219 12.37 -25.12 -24.19
C ALA A 219 13.03 -26.43 -23.72
N ILE A 220 12.23 -27.50 -23.55
CA ILE A 220 12.73 -28.85 -23.22
C ILE A 220 13.67 -29.37 -24.30
N SER A 221 13.28 -29.27 -25.57
CA SER A 221 14.11 -29.76 -26.69
C SER A 221 15.45 -29.02 -26.84
N LEU A 222 15.53 -27.80 -26.30
CA LEU A 222 16.72 -26.95 -26.31
C LEU A 222 17.48 -27.00 -24.98
N GLU A 223 17.01 -27.78 -24.00
CA GLU A 223 17.56 -27.86 -22.64
C GLU A 223 17.64 -26.50 -21.94
N LYS A 224 16.60 -25.67 -22.10
CA LYS A 224 16.52 -24.33 -21.50
C LYS A 224 15.35 -24.17 -20.56
N GLU A 225 15.54 -23.29 -19.57
CA GLU A 225 14.43 -22.78 -18.77
C GLU A 225 13.55 -21.85 -19.60
N ILE A 226 12.23 -21.94 -19.43
CA ILE A 226 11.27 -21.14 -20.20
C ILE A 226 11.57 -19.63 -20.15
N PRO A 227 11.86 -19.01 -18.99
CA PRO A 227 12.15 -17.58 -18.93
C PRO A 227 13.40 -17.17 -19.70
N GLU A 228 14.42 -18.02 -19.74
CA GLU A 228 15.64 -17.78 -20.52
C GLU A 228 15.33 -17.88 -22.02
N PHE A 229 14.62 -18.93 -22.41
CA PHE A 229 14.22 -19.11 -23.80
C PHE A 229 13.34 -17.97 -24.32
N ILE A 230 12.40 -17.46 -23.53
CA ILE A 230 11.60 -16.28 -23.89
C ILE A 230 12.49 -15.05 -24.12
N LYS A 231 13.47 -14.80 -23.24
CA LYS A 231 14.38 -13.65 -23.38
C LYS A 231 15.20 -13.74 -24.67
N GLU A 232 15.68 -14.93 -25.03
CA GLU A 232 16.41 -15.14 -26.28
C GLU A 232 15.53 -14.92 -27.51
N ILE A 233 14.29 -15.39 -27.50
CA ILE A 233 13.33 -15.13 -28.58
C ILE A 233 13.18 -13.61 -28.75
N ILE A 234 12.92 -12.89 -27.67
CA ILE A 234 12.75 -11.43 -27.69
C ILE A 234 14.03 -10.76 -28.21
N GLU A 235 15.21 -11.15 -27.71
CA GLU A 235 16.47 -10.57 -28.12
C GLU A 235 16.74 -10.78 -29.63
N ARG A 236 16.45 -11.97 -30.14
CA ARG A 236 16.56 -12.28 -31.58
C ARG A 236 15.64 -11.38 -32.42
N GLU A 237 14.38 -11.23 -32.02
CA GLU A 237 13.43 -10.36 -32.72
C GLU A 237 13.83 -8.88 -32.67
N MET A 238 14.40 -8.42 -31.57
CA MET A 238 14.88 -7.03 -31.45
C MET A 238 16.09 -6.77 -32.35
N ARG A 239 17.02 -7.72 -32.48
CA ARG A 239 18.17 -7.60 -33.40
C ARG A 239 17.71 -7.53 -34.86
N GLN A 240 16.76 -8.40 -35.25
CA GLN A 240 16.26 -8.43 -36.63
C GLN A 240 15.51 -7.15 -37.04
N ASN A 241 14.87 -6.47 -36.09
CA ASN A 241 14.17 -5.21 -36.34
C ASN A 241 15.04 -3.96 -36.15
N GLY A 242 16.19 -4.05 -35.46
CA GLY A 242 17.14 -2.94 -35.30
C GLY A 242 18.07 -2.73 -36.50
N ASP A 243 18.17 -3.70 -37.41
CA ASP A 243 18.90 -3.63 -38.68
C ASP A 243 18.04 -3.12 -39.86
N ARG A 244 16.86 -2.54 -39.57
CA ARG A 244 15.97 -1.85 -40.53
C ARG A 244 15.76 -0.40 -40.12
#